data_AF-A0A3B9JY02-F1
#
_entry.id   AF-A0A3B9JY02-F1
#
_cell.length_a   1.000
_cell.length_b   1.000
_cell.length_c   1.000
_cell.angle_alpha   90.00
_cell.angle_beta   90.00
_cell.angle_gamma   90.00
#
_symmetry.space_group_name_H-M   'P 1'
#
loop_
_entity.id
_entity.type
_entity.pdbx_description
1 polymer ?
#
loop_
_entity_poly.entity_id
_entity_poly.type
_entity_poly.pdbx_seq_one_letter_code
_entity_poly.pdbx_strand_id
1 'polypeptide(L)'
;VTTCLTSGREKSLDVFYLIDQSGSLARTDPDEVRVEIIRNSVAELGSFVEQGINVRVAAAGFGDGVRGLKGWEPVESSAAAVALGESLSLKILDASGIYTDKTDWEAGLRFAKQALNESV
;
A
#
# COMPACT_ATOMS: atom_id res chain seq x y z
N VAL A 1 3.65 -23.98 6.04
CA VAL A 1 3.21 -22.90 6.95
C VAL A 1 1.71 -22.78 6.80
N THR A 2 0.95 -22.90 7.90
CA THR A 2 -0.51 -22.77 7.87
C THR A 2 -0.85 -21.30 8.11
N THR A 3 -1.27 -20.59 7.08
CA THR A 3 -1.73 -19.20 7.19
C THR A 3 -3.06 -19.18 7.95
N CYS A 4 -3.11 -18.51 9.10
CA CYS A 4 -4.31 -18.37 9.93
C CYS A 4 -5.34 -17.42 9.29
N LEU A 5 -5.87 -17.79 8.13
CA LEU A 5 -7.06 -17.21 7.51
C LEU A 5 -8.09 -18.36 7.37
N THR A 6 -8.50 -18.93 8.50
CA THR A 6 -9.40 -20.10 8.51
C THR A 6 -10.85 -19.69 8.78
N SER A 7 -11.63 -19.88 7.72
CA SER A 7 -13.06 -20.23 7.59
C SER A 7 -14.12 -19.28 8.13
N GLY A 8 -14.67 -18.49 7.21
CA GLY A 8 -16.01 -17.88 7.28
C GLY A 8 -16.19 -16.87 6.14
N ARG A 9 -16.95 -17.25 5.09
CA ARG A 9 -17.15 -16.49 3.82
C ARG A 9 -15.89 -16.35 2.96
N GLU A 10 -16.08 -15.93 1.70
CA GLU A 10 -15.03 -15.79 0.68
C GLU A 10 -13.74 -15.25 1.29
N LYS A 11 -12.67 -16.04 1.21
CA LYS A 11 -11.38 -15.67 1.78
C LYS A 11 -10.89 -14.45 1.00
N SER A 12 -11.06 -13.27 1.58
CA SER A 12 -10.68 -11.99 1.00
C SER A 12 -9.73 -11.26 1.92
N LEU A 13 -8.80 -10.52 1.33
CA LEU A 13 -7.82 -9.69 2.01
C LEU A 13 -7.72 -8.36 1.28
N ASP A 14 -8.23 -7.30 1.90
CA ASP A 14 -8.05 -5.94 1.42
C ASP A 14 -6.88 -5.29 2.15
N VAL A 15 -5.86 -4.88 1.39
CA VAL A 15 -4.66 -4.23 1.94
C VAL A 15 -4.60 -2.79 1.48
N PHE A 16 -4.65 -1.87 2.43
CA PHE A 16 -4.46 -0.44 2.16
C PHE A 16 -3.09 0.02 2.64
N TYR A 17 -2.23 0.46 1.71
CA TYR A 17 -0.94 1.05 2.03
C TYR A 17 -1.08 2.56 2.23
N LEU A 18 -0.99 3.00 3.49
CA LEU A 18 -0.87 4.42 3.84
C LEU A 18 0.60 4.76 4.05
N ILE A 19 1.14 5.61 3.19
CA ILE A 19 2.59 5.80 3.05
C ILE A 19 2.96 7.23 3.43
N ASP A 20 3.85 7.37 4.41
CA ASP A 20 4.40 8.68 4.76
C ASP A 20 5.22 9.21 3.58
N GLN A 21 4.95 10.45 3.18
CA GLN A 21 5.63 11.19 2.13
C GLN A 21 6.12 12.56 2.64
N SER A 22 6.09 12.79 3.96
CA SER A 22 6.46 14.05 4.57
C SER A 22 7.89 14.49 4.26
N GLY A 23 8.12 15.81 4.25
CA GLY A 23 9.42 16.40 3.92
C GLY A 23 10.58 15.94 4.80
N SER A 24 10.32 15.46 6.04
CA SER A 24 11.35 14.89 6.90
C SER A 24 12.06 13.67 6.29
N LEU A 25 11.41 12.95 5.37
CA LEU A 25 11.97 11.77 4.71
C LEU A 25 13.20 12.09 3.87
N ALA A 26 13.34 13.32 3.36
CA ALA A 26 14.57 13.74 2.68
C ALA A 26 15.82 13.62 3.58
N ARG A 27 15.65 13.64 4.91
CA ARG A 27 16.73 13.44 5.89
C ARG A 27 16.71 12.04 6.51
N THR A 28 15.53 11.48 6.78
CA THR A 28 15.40 10.23 7.54
C THR A 28 15.36 8.98 6.66
N ASP A 29 15.08 9.13 5.36
CA ASP A 29 15.09 8.07 4.36
C ASP A 29 15.70 8.60 3.04
N PRO A 30 16.97 9.06 3.06
CA PRO A 30 17.61 9.70 1.91
C PRO A 30 17.82 8.74 0.72
N ASP A 31 17.93 7.44 1.01
CA ASP A 31 18.10 6.37 0.02
C ASP A 31 16.77 5.74 -0.42
N GLU A 32 15.64 6.28 0.06
CA GLU A 32 14.28 5.84 -0.27
C GLU A 32 14.03 4.33 -0.04
N VAL A 33 14.65 3.76 1.00
CA VAL A 33 14.59 2.33 1.34
C VAL A 33 13.14 1.88 1.58
N ARG A 34 12.26 2.80 2.05
CA ARG A 34 10.83 2.52 2.22
C ARG A 34 10.17 2.01 0.92
N VAL A 35 10.66 2.46 -0.24
CA VAL A 35 10.10 2.11 -1.56
C VAL A 35 10.33 0.64 -1.87
N GLU A 36 11.53 0.13 -1.58
CA GLU A 36 11.85 -1.28 -1.76
C GLU A 36 11.07 -2.16 -0.76
N ILE A 37 10.95 -1.71 0.49
CA ILE A 37 10.17 -2.43 1.51
C ILE A 37 8.71 -2.57 1.06
N ILE A 38 8.10 -1.50 0.56
CA ILE A 38 6.71 -1.55 0.07
C ILE A 38 6.60 -2.43 -1.17
N ARG A 39 7.54 -2.35 -2.12
CA ARG A 39 7.60 -3.24 -3.30
C ARG A 39 7.56 -4.70 -2.89
N ASN A 40 8.46 -5.08 -1.97
CA ASN A 40 8.59 -6.46 -1.50
C ASN A 40 7.36 -6.89 -0.71
N SER A 41 6.82 -6.02 0.15
CA SER A 41 5.58 -6.30 0.89
C SER A 41 4.40 -6.58 -0.05
N VAL A 42 4.25 -5.83 -1.13
CA VAL A 42 3.20 -6.06 -2.13
C VAL A 42 3.44 -7.37 -2.89
N ALA A 43 4.70 -7.68 -3.24
CA ALA A 43 5.03 -8.94 -3.90
C ALA A 43 4.66 -10.17 -3.05
N GLU A 44 4.91 -10.13 -1.74
CA GLU A 44 4.54 -11.20 -0.80
C GLU A 44 3.03 -11.47 -0.74
N LEU A 45 2.19 -10.50 -1.12
CA LEU A 45 0.73 -10.70 -1.22
C LEU A 45 0.35 -11.78 -2.25
N GLY A 46 1.21 -12.01 -3.25
CA GLY A 46 1.05 -13.07 -4.24
C GLY A 46 0.91 -14.46 -3.61
N SER A 47 1.60 -14.72 -2.51
CA SER A 47 1.52 -16.00 -1.79
C SER A 47 0.12 -16.28 -1.24
N PHE A 48 -0.66 -15.24 -0.90
CA PHE A 48 -2.04 -15.40 -0.44
C PHE A 48 -2.98 -15.72 -1.61
N VAL A 49 -2.72 -15.13 -2.78
CA VAL A 49 -3.46 -15.45 -4.01
C VAL A 49 -3.28 -16.92 -4.39
N GLU A 50 -2.07 -17.45 -4.31
CA GLU A 50 -1.77 -18.87 -4.54
C GLU A 50 -2.47 -19.81 -3.55
N GLN A 51 -2.85 -19.30 -2.37
CA GLN A 51 -3.62 -20.02 -1.37
C GLN A 51 -5.15 -19.90 -1.58
N GLY A 52 -5.57 -19.30 -2.70
CA GLY A 52 -6.98 -19.09 -3.05
C GLY A 52 -7.66 -17.98 -2.25
N ILE A 53 -6.91 -16.95 -1.84
CA ILE A 53 -7.43 -15.76 -1.16
C ILE A 53 -7.57 -14.64 -2.19
N ASN A 54 -8.74 -14.02 -2.27
CA ASN A 54 -8.98 -12.84 -3.10
C ASN A 54 -8.29 -11.63 -2.46
N VAL A 55 -7.21 -11.15 -3.06
CA VAL A 55 -6.47 -10.01 -2.55
C VAL A 55 -6.77 -8.76 -3.38
N ARG A 56 -7.05 -7.64 -2.72
CA ARG A 56 -7.09 -6.32 -3.36
C ARG A 56 -6.17 -5.35 -2.64
N VAL A 57 -5.59 -4.43 -3.40
CA VAL A 57 -4.64 -3.45 -2.90
C VAL A 57 -5.05 -2.05 -3.32
N ALA A 58 -4.98 -1.10 -2.40
CA ALA A 58 -5.03 0.33 -2.68
C ALA A 58 -3.93 1.04 -1.90
N ALA A 59 -3.61 2.28 -2.30
CA ALA A 59 -2.55 3.04 -1.65
C ALA A 59 -2.77 4.55 -1.71
N ALA A 60 -2.34 5.25 -0.66
CA ALA A 60 -2.26 6.70 -0.61
C ALA A 60 -0.99 7.17 0.09
N GLY A 61 -0.49 8.33 -0.32
CA GLY A 61 0.56 9.06 0.37
C GLY A 61 -0.02 10.13 1.29
N PHE A 62 0.66 10.44 2.40
CA PHE A 62 0.29 11.54 3.27
C PHE A 62 1.49 12.43 3.68
N GLY A 63 1.21 13.70 3.97
CA GLY A 63 2.18 14.70 4.39
C GLY A 63 1.48 15.96 4.91
N ASP A 64 1.45 17.05 4.15
CA ASP A 64 0.59 18.22 4.40
C ASP A 64 -0.87 18.03 3.94
N GLY A 65 -1.19 16.86 3.40
CA GLY A 65 -2.52 16.40 3.00
C GLY A 65 -2.46 14.91 2.64
N VAL A 66 -3.48 14.39 1.95
CA VAL A 66 -3.52 13.00 1.48
C VAL A 66 -3.74 12.96 -0.02
N ARG A 67 -2.98 12.12 -0.72
CA ARG A 67 -3.12 11.89 -2.17
C ARG A 67 -3.20 10.41 -2.48
N GLY A 68 -4.21 10.02 -3.25
CA GLY A 68 -4.32 8.66 -3.78
C GLY A 68 -3.15 8.35 -4.72
N LEU A 69 -2.46 7.26 -4.46
CA LEU A 69 -1.41 6.72 -5.33
C LEU A 69 -2.00 5.61 -6.21
N LYS A 70 -2.85 4.76 -5.64
CA LYS A 70 -3.49 3.67 -6.36
C LYS A 70 -4.89 3.42 -5.83
N GLY A 71 -5.87 3.32 -6.73
CA GLY A 71 -7.20 2.82 -6.39
C GLY A 71 -7.17 1.30 -6.14
N TRP A 72 -8.28 0.75 -5.64
CA TRP A 72 -8.42 -0.68 -5.41
C TRP A 72 -8.19 -1.47 -6.70
N GLU A 73 -7.19 -2.36 -6.67
CA GLU A 73 -6.83 -3.25 -7.76
C GLU A 73 -6.71 -4.69 -7.24
N PRO A 74 -7.32 -5.68 -7.89
CA PRO A 74 -7.15 -7.08 -7.53
C PRO A 74 -5.73 -7.58 -7.86
N VAL A 75 -5.22 -8.49 -7.03
CA VAL A 75 -3.96 -9.20 -7.28
C VAL A 75 -4.29 -10.58 -7.82
N GLU A 76 -4.11 -10.76 -9.12
CA GLU A 76 -4.56 -11.97 -9.83
C GLU A 76 -3.56 -13.14 -9.72
N SER A 77 -2.29 -12.86 -9.41
CA SER A 77 -1.22 -13.86 -9.29
C SER A 77 0.01 -13.28 -8.60
N SER A 78 0.97 -14.13 -8.23
CA SER A 78 2.27 -13.68 -7.71
C SER A 78 3.05 -12.81 -8.69
N ALA A 79 2.98 -13.10 -9.99
CA ALA A 79 3.59 -12.24 -11.00
C ALA A 79 2.92 -10.86 -11.07
N ALA A 80 1.60 -10.82 -10.95
CA ALA A 80 0.84 -9.57 -10.87
C ALA A 80 1.17 -8.80 -9.58
N ALA A 81 1.38 -9.49 -8.45
CA ALA A 81 1.81 -8.88 -7.20
C ALA A 81 3.18 -8.18 -7.33
N VAL A 82 4.15 -8.82 -7.97
CA VAL A 82 5.47 -8.24 -8.24
C VAL A 82 5.34 -6.99 -9.13
N ALA A 83 4.60 -7.09 -10.24
CA ALA A 83 4.37 -5.96 -11.14
C ALA A 83 3.61 -4.81 -10.47
N LEU A 84 2.67 -5.13 -9.59
CA LEU A 84 1.94 -4.16 -8.78
C LEU A 84 2.87 -3.44 -7.80
N GLY A 85 3.76 -4.17 -7.13
CA GLY A 85 4.78 -3.60 -6.26
C GLY A 85 5.69 -2.63 -7.01
N GLU A 86 6.18 -3.01 -8.19
CA GLU A 86 6.99 -2.15 -9.06
C GLU A 86 6.24 -0.88 -9.49
N SER A 87 4.98 -1.03 -9.94
CA SER A 87 4.14 0.10 -10.33
C SER A 87 3.89 1.04 -9.17
N LEU A 88 3.60 0.52 -7.97
CA LEU A 88 3.37 1.34 -6.78
C LEU A 88 4.64 2.07 -6.35
N SER A 89 5.81 1.43 -6.42
CA SER A 89 7.10 2.07 -6.14
C SER A 89 7.33 3.29 -7.02
N LEU A 90 7.06 3.20 -8.33
CA LEU A 90 7.19 4.35 -9.23
C LEU A 90 6.26 5.51 -8.84
N LYS A 91 5.04 5.21 -8.38
CA LYS A 91 4.10 6.24 -7.92
C LYS A 91 4.49 6.87 -6.59
N ILE A 92 5.10 6.08 -5.70
CA ILE A 92 5.68 6.60 -4.46
C ILE A 92 6.78 7.60 -4.79
N LEU A 93 7.70 7.24 -5.69
CA LEU A 93 8.81 8.09 -6.12
C LEU A 93 8.32 9.36 -6.83
N ASP A 94 7.31 9.26 -7.69
CA ASP A 94 6.68 10.44 -8.32
C ASP A 94 6.00 11.38 -7.29
N ALA A 95 5.53 10.82 -6.18
CA ALA A 95 4.96 11.60 -5.08
C ALA A 95 6.01 12.12 -4.09
N SER A 96 7.23 11.57 -4.07
CA SER A 96 8.34 12.05 -3.24
C SER A 96 8.62 13.51 -3.59
N GLY A 97 8.63 14.38 -2.57
CA GLY A 97 8.95 15.81 -2.74
C GLY A 97 7.77 16.71 -3.10
N ILE A 98 6.55 16.17 -3.27
CA ILE A 98 5.33 16.98 -3.35
C ILE A 98 4.98 17.59 -1.98
N TYR A 99 5.22 16.84 -0.90
CA TYR A 99 4.88 17.24 0.45
C TYR A 99 6.04 18.02 1.06
N THR A 100 5.74 19.23 1.51
CA THR A 100 6.78 20.21 1.78
C THR A 100 7.32 20.14 3.21
N ASP A 101 6.46 19.99 4.24
CA ASP A 101 6.93 20.12 5.63
C ASP A 101 6.22 19.24 6.69
N LYS A 102 4.96 18.88 6.50
CA LYS A 102 4.13 18.30 7.59
C LYS A 102 3.96 16.79 7.46
N THR A 103 3.67 16.16 8.60
CA THR A 103 3.30 14.74 8.74
C THR A 103 1.91 14.67 9.36
N ASP A 104 0.87 15.01 8.60
CA ASP A 104 -0.53 14.90 9.02
C ASP A 104 -1.00 13.44 8.96
N TRP A 105 -0.47 12.66 9.89
CA TRP A 105 -0.77 11.24 10.04
C TRP A 105 -2.26 11.02 10.36
N GLU A 106 -2.91 11.98 11.03
CA GLU A 106 -4.34 11.87 11.36
C GLU A 106 -5.21 11.96 10.11
N ALA A 107 -4.93 12.91 9.22
CA ALA A 107 -5.60 12.98 7.92
C ALA A 107 -5.39 11.69 7.11
N GLY A 108 -4.16 11.15 7.12
CA GLY A 108 -3.84 9.86 6.50
C GLY A 108 -4.68 8.71 7.05
N LEU A 109 -4.76 8.56 8.37
CA LEU A 109 -5.56 7.50 9.01
C LEU A 109 -7.06 7.63 8.74
N ARG A 110 -7.59 8.87 8.75
CA ARG A 110 -8.99 9.13 8.39
C ARG A 110 -9.29 8.70 6.96
N PHE A 111 -8.39 9.01 6.02
CA PHE A 111 -8.51 8.60 4.62
C PHE A 111 -8.45 7.08 4.46
N ALA A 112 -7.47 6.41 5.09
CA ALA A 112 -7.33 4.96 5.02
C ALA A 112 -8.55 4.23 5.59
N LYS A 113 -9.10 4.73 6.72
CA LYS A 113 -10.34 4.20 7.29
C LYS A 113 -11.53 4.34 6.33
N GLN A 114 -11.65 5.48 5.66
CA GLN A 114 -12.71 5.67 4.66
C GLN A 114 -12.53 4.70 3.48
N ALA A 115 -11.33 4.60 2.93
CA ALA A 115 -11.04 3.72 1.79
C ALA A 115 -11.29 2.24 2.10
N LEU A 116 -11.00 1.79 3.32
CA LEU A 116 -11.30 0.43 3.80
C LEU A 116 -12.81 0.20 4.04
N ASN A 117 -13.57 1.23 4.42
CA ASN A 117 -15.02 1.10 4.53
C ASN A 117 -15.69 1.02 3.14
N GLU A 118 -15.09 1.63 2.12
CA GLU A 118 -15.54 1.59 0.72
C GLU A 118 -15.09 0.32 -0.02
N SER A 119 -14.22 -0.51 0.58
CA SER A 119 -13.82 -1.78 -0.03
C SER A 119 -14.90 -2.87 0.08
N VAL A 120 -15.85 -2.72 1.01
CA VAL A 120 -16.92 -3.70 1.29
C VAL A 120 -18.03 -3.68 0.26
#